data_AF-A0A925FXJ1-F1
#
_entry.id   AF-A0A925FXJ1-F1
#
_cell.length_a   1.000
_cell.length_b   1.000
_cell.length_c   1.000
_cell.angle_alpha   90.00
_cell.angle_beta   90.00
_cell.angle_gamma   90.00
#
_symmetry.space_group_name_H-M   'P 1'
#
loop_
_entity.id
_entity.type
_entity.pdbx_description
1 polymer ?
#
loop_
_entity_poly.entity_id
_entity_poly.type
_entity_poly.pdbx_seq_one_letter_code
_entity_poly.pdbx_strand_id
1 'polypeptide(L)'
;MKNIFTLLFIAILALSAANTFSQGIFQLWGTTSFGGPDDRGVLFSTKFDGTGQSVKKTFNLIDAGMPGDGNLPVAYNNKLYSILKGGGLQGLGVIIEYDPATNIYTKRADVYELTGDGANSAMVVYGNKLWGTISKGGTTGAGVLFDFNPASGVITVHYNFTTANGAYPENLIVFNNKLYGFTSHGGAIGDGVIFEFDPVGNIYTKKKDLNDETTGRFPEGGFVAYNGKLWTATRDSKGPLTGGYILSYDP
;
A
#
# COMPACT_ATOMS: atom_id res chain seq x y z
N MET A 1 -25.22 -13.78 33.00
CA MET A 1 -24.08 -12.84 32.88
C MET A 1 -23.09 -13.44 31.91
N LYS A 2 -23.09 -12.99 30.65
CA LYS A 2 -22.14 -13.43 29.61
C LYS A 2 -21.26 -12.22 29.29
N ASN A 3 -19.96 -12.40 29.48
CA ASN A 3 -18.94 -11.36 29.34
C ASN A 3 -18.79 -10.99 27.85
N ILE A 4 -18.99 -9.71 27.55
CA ILE A 4 -18.72 -9.10 26.24
C ILE A 4 -17.24 -8.71 26.24
N PHE A 5 -16.44 -9.33 25.38
CA PHE A 5 -15.08 -8.89 25.08
C PHE A 5 -15.12 -7.74 24.07
N THR A 6 -14.75 -6.55 24.51
CA THR A 6 -14.51 -5.38 23.67
C THR A 6 -13.10 -5.51 23.08
N LEU A 7 -12.97 -5.77 21.77
CA LEU A 7 -11.70 -5.60 21.06
C LEU A 7 -11.57 -4.14 20.60
N LEU A 8 -10.53 -3.45 21.08
CA LEU A 8 -10.14 -2.13 20.63
C LEU A 8 -9.29 -2.28 19.36
N PHE A 9 -9.78 -1.86 18.20
CA PHE A 9 -8.97 -1.77 16.98
C PHE A 9 -8.44 -0.34 16.82
N ILE A 10 -7.12 -0.19 16.77
CA ILE A 10 -6.46 1.07 16.41
C ILE A 10 -6.46 1.14 14.89
N ALA A 11 -7.37 1.94 14.32
CA ALA A 11 -7.35 2.27 12.90
C ALA A 11 -6.41 3.46 12.68
N ILE A 12 -5.39 3.29 11.84
CA ILE A 12 -4.50 4.39 11.41
C ILE A 12 -5.26 5.23 10.39
N LEU A 13 -5.54 6.49 10.75
CA LEU A 13 -6.25 7.48 9.93
C LEU A 13 -5.28 8.11 8.93
N ALA A 14 -5.56 8.01 7.63
CA ALA A 14 -4.98 8.88 6.61
C ALA A 14 -6.12 9.62 5.88
N LEU A 15 -6.22 10.94 6.08
CA LEU A 15 -7.18 11.79 5.40
C LEU A 15 -6.70 12.07 3.96
N SER A 16 -7.52 11.76 2.97
CA SER A 16 -7.50 12.48 1.69
C SER A 16 -8.88 13.08 1.45
N ALA A 17 -8.95 14.41 1.49
CA ALA A 17 -10.16 15.15 1.17
C ALA A 17 -10.09 15.60 -0.29
N ALA A 18 -10.88 14.97 -1.16
CA ALA A 18 -11.23 15.52 -2.46
C ALA A 18 -12.72 15.83 -2.46
N ASN A 19 -13.06 17.12 -2.57
CA ASN A 19 -14.43 17.59 -2.54
C ASN A 19 -15.10 17.52 -3.92
N THR A 20 -16.40 17.21 -3.85
CA THR A 20 -17.51 17.41 -4.80
C THR A 20 -17.56 16.54 -6.06
N PHE A 21 -18.40 15.48 -6.04
CA PHE A 21 -19.54 15.29 -6.95
C PHE A 21 -20.66 14.44 -6.30
N SER A 22 -21.90 14.82 -6.65
CA SER A 22 -23.25 14.34 -6.31
C SER A 22 -23.47 12.88 -5.85
N GLN A 23 -24.39 12.76 -4.88
CA GLN A 23 -24.98 11.59 -4.20
C GLN A 23 -24.18 11.04 -3.01
N GLY A 24 -24.65 11.44 -1.82
CA GLY A 24 -24.05 11.13 -0.54
C GLY A 24 -24.07 9.65 -0.21
N ILE A 25 -22.90 9.02 -0.30
CA ILE A 25 -22.51 7.94 0.58
C ILE A 25 -21.08 8.21 1.03
N PHE A 26 -20.98 8.89 2.15
CA PHE A 26 -19.74 9.14 2.89
C PHE A 26 -19.32 7.84 3.60
N GLN A 27 -18.80 6.88 2.82
CA GLN A 27 -18.30 5.60 3.34
C GLN A 27 -16.77 5.55 3.29
N LEU A 28 -16.19 5.10 4.38
CA LEU A 28 -14.83 4.58 4.44
C LEU A 28 -14.83 3.17 3.89
N TRP A 29 -13.82 2.86 3.08
CA TRP A 29 -13.61 1.55 2.49
C TRP A 29 -12.26 1.01 2.94
N GLY A 30 -12.22 -0.28 3.22
CA GLY A 30 -11.01 -0.92 3.68
C GLY A 30 -11.04 -2.41 3.42
N THR A 31 -9.89 -3.02 3.59
CA THR A 31 -9.76 -4.47 3.55
C THR A 31 -9.21 -4.99 4.87
N THR A 32 -9.55 -6.23 5.20
CA THR A 32 -8.93 -6.96 6.32
C THR A 32 -8.01 -8.04 5.78
N SER A 33 -6.90 -8.31 6.46
CA SER A 33 -6.02 -9.45 6.15
C SER A 33 -6.50 -10.75 6.78
N PHE A 34 -7.34 -10.66 7.83
CA PHE A 34 -7.95 -11.78 8.56
C PHE A 34 -9.49 -11.65 8.58
N GLY A 35 -10.19 -12.73 8.88
CA GLY A 35 -11.65 -12.88 8.85
C GLY A 35 -12.18 -13.45 7.52
N GLY A 36 -13.48 -13.75 7.48
CA GLY A 36 -14.10 -14.43 6.32
C GLY A 36 -13.68 -15.91 6.15
N PRO A 37 -14.20 -16.61 5.14
CA PRO A 37 -13.72 -17.92 4.71
C PRO A 37 -12.20 -18.06 4.66
N ASP A 38 -11.70 -19.13 5.28
CA ASP A 38 -10.27 -19.49 5.37
C ASP A 38 -9.34 -18.38 5.90
N ASP A 39 -9.91 -17.41 6.62
CA ASP A 39 -9.19 -16.29 7.24
C ASP A 39 -8.47 -15.40 6.21
N ARG A 40 -9.06 -15.25 5.01
CA ARG A 40 -8.46 -14.52 3.86
C ARG A 40 -8.95 -13.08 3.69
N GLY A 41 -9.72 -12.60 4.65
CA GLY A 41 -10.13 -11.21 4.72
C GLY A 41 -11.33 -10.85 3.86
N VAL A 42 -11.75 -9.60 4.01
CA VAL A 42 -12.90 -9.03 3.31
C VAL A 42 -12.59 -7.62 2.80
N LEU A 43 -13.29 -7.19 1.74
CA LEU A 43 -13.54 -5.79 1.46
C LEU A 43 -14.79 -5.37 2.24
N PHE A 44 -14.69 -4.26 2.96
CA PHE A 44 -15.81 -3.72 3.73
C PHE A 44 -15.99 -2.22 3.48
N SER A 45 -17.17 -1.74 3.83
CA SER A 45 -17.50 -0.32 3.92
C SER A 45 -18.05 0.02 5.30
N THR A 46 -17.82 1.23 5.79
CA THR A 46 -18.43 1.78 7.01
C THR A 46 -18.67 3.28 6.87
N LYS A 47 -19.58 3.86 7.65
CA LYS A 47 -19.73 5.33 7.70
C LYS A 47 -18.59 5.96 8.49
N PHE A 48 -18.39 7.27 8.35
CA PHE A 48 -17.34 8.00 9.10
C PHE A 48 -17.52 7.96 10.62
N ASP A 49 -18.74 7.76 11.11
CA ASP A 49 -19.03 7.57 12.53
C ASP A 49 -18.78 6.12 13.02
N GLY A 50 -18.27 5.24 12.14
CA GLY A 50 -18.01 3.83 12.42
C GLY A 50 -19.26 2.94 12.39
N THR A 51 -20.44 3.50 12.15
CA THR A 51 -21.69 2.73 12.04
C THR A 51 -21.89 2.17 10.61
N GLY A 52 -22.90 1.32 10.43
CA GLY A 52 -23.27 0.82 9.10
C GLY A 52 -22.18 -0.01 8.42
N GLN A 53 -21.39 -0.75 9.21
CA GLN A 53 -20.38 -1.67 8.70
C GLN A 53 -21.04 -2.77 7.85
N SER A 54 -20.47 -3.01 6.67
CA SER A 54 -21.00 -3.98 5.72
C SER A 54 -19.84 -4.66 5.00
N VAL A 55 -19.88 -6.00 4.98
CA VAL A 55 -19.01 -6.81 4.12
C VAL A 55 -19.51 -6.71 2.69
N LYS A 56 -18.61 -6.38 1.77
CA LYS A 56 -18.90 -6.13 0.35
C LYS A 56 -18.37 -7.23 -0.55
N LYS A 57 -17.21 -7.78 -0.21
CA LYS A 57 -16.64 -8.96 -0.85
C LYS A 57 -15.88 -9.76 0.20
N THR A 58 -16.06 -11.06 0.17
CA THR A 58 -15.15 -11.98 0.85
C THR A 58 -14.15 -12.53 -0.15
N PHE A 59 -12.88 -12.57 0.24
CA PHE A 59 -11.82 -13.16 -0.56
C PHE A 59 -11.64 -14.64 -0.23
N ASN A 60 -11.07 -15.39 -1.19
CA ASN A 60 -10.75 -16.81 -1.06
C ASN A 60 -9.47 -17.11 -1.86
N LEU A 61 -8.89 -18.30 -1.62
CA LEU A 61 -7.64 -18.74 -2.25
C LEU A 61 -7.73 -18.90 -3.78
N ILE A 62 -8.92 -19.13 -4.32
CA ILE A 62 -9.13 -19.46 -5.74
C ILE A 62 -9.25 -18.18 -6.59
N ASP A 63 -9.97 -17.17 -6.10
CA ASP A 63 -10.32 -15.99 -6.90
C ASP A 63 -9.29 -14.87 -6.82
N ALA A 64 -8.76 -14.61 -5.62
CA ALA A 64 -8.26 -13.27 -5.31
C ALA A 64 -7.07 -13.27 -4.33
N GLY A 65 -6.89 -14.32 -3.53
CA GLY A 65 -5.93 -14.29 -2.43
C GLY A 65 -6.47 -13.58 -1.20
N MET A 66 -5.60 -12.85 -0.51
CA MET A 66 -5.88 -12.02 0.65
C MET A 66 -5.31 -10.60 0.47
N PRO A 67 -5.93 -9.56 1.04
CA PRO A 67 -5.29 -8.27 1.21
C PRO A 67 -4.05 -8.39 2.10
N GLY A 68 -2.96 -7.71 1.72
CA GLY A 68 -1.81 -7.55 2.61
C GLY A 68 -2.14 -6.64 3.80
N ASP A 69 -1.35 -6.73 4.87
CA ASP A 69 -1.51 -5.85 6.03
C ASP A 69 -1.36 -4.37 5.62
N GLY A 70 -2.29 -3.52 6.07
CA GLY A 70 -2.28 -2.08 5.75
C GLY A 70 -2.61 -1.73 4.30
N ASN A 71 -2.95 -2.71 3.46
CA ASN A 71 -3.36 -2.46 2.08
C ASN A 71 -4.73 -1.79 2.07
N LEU A 72 -4.77 -0.52 1.67
CA LEU A 72 -6.03 0.21 1.50
C LEU A 72 -6.38 0.24 0.02
N PRO A 73 -7.65 -0.05 -0.36
CA PRO A 73 -8.07 0.11 -1.73
C PRO A 73 -7.97 1.58 -2.15
N VAL A 74 -7.41 1.80 -3.34
CA VAL A 74 -7.33 3.13 -3.94
C VAL A 74 -8.56 3.41 -4.79
N ALA A 75 -9.15 4.60 -4.63
CA ALA A 75 -10.27 5.03 -5.45
C ALA A 75 -9.77 5.68 -6.75
N TYR A 76 -10.31 5.23 -7.89
CA TYR A 76 -10.05 5.83 -9.20
C TYR A 76 -11.27 5.66 -10.11
N ASN A 77 -11.74 6.74 -10.73
CA ASN A 77 -12.92 6.74 -11.60
C ASN A 77 -14.15 6.03 -10.99
N ASN A 78 -14.49 6.38 -9.75
CA ASN A 78 -15.62 5.83 -8.97
C ASN A 78 -15.54 4.32 -8.67
N LYS A 79 -14.39 3.69 -8.91
CA LYS A 79 -14.13 2.30 -8.58
C LYS A 79 -13.01 2.20 -7.55
N LEU A 80 -12.98 1.07 -6.85
CA LEU A 80 -11.93 0.74 -5.90
C LEU A 80 -10.98 -0.27 -6.51
N TYR A 81 -9.69 -0.04 -6.37
CA TYR A 81 -8.65 -0.95 -6.83
C TYR A 81 -7.77 -1.37 -5.67
N SER A 82 -7.37 -2.62 -5.64
CA SER A 82 -6.42 -3.12 -4.65
C SER A 82 -5.56 -4.19 -5.28
N ILE A 83 -4.39 -4.40 -4.70
CA ILE A 83 -3.52 -5.51 -5.04
C ILE A 83 -3.63 -6.54 -3.92
N LEU A 84 -3.82 -7.81 -4.24
CA LEU A 84 -3.99 -8.86 -3.25
C LEU A 84 -2.82 -9.83 -3.33
N LYS A 85 -2.38 -10.33 -2.17
CA LYS A 85 -1.37 -11.37 -2.02
C LYS A 85 -2.04 -12.74 -2.10
N GLY A 86 -1.42 -13.71 -2.75
CA GLY A 86 -2.05 -15.03 -2.87
C GLY A 86 -3.11 -15.05 -3.96
N GLY A 87 -3.62 -16.24 -4.30
CA GLY A 87 -4.58 -16.39 -5.39
C GLY A 87 -4.01 -15.96 -6.76
N GLY A 88 -4.87 -15.91 -7.78
CA GLY A 88 -4.42 -15.68 -9.16
C GLY A 88 -3.54 -16.81 -9.69
N LEU A 89 -2.88 -16.56 -10.82
CA LEU A 89 -1.97 -17.53 -11.42
C LEU A 89 -0.81 -17.84 -10.44
N GLN A 90 -0.59 -19.13 -10.18
CA GLN A 90 0.43 -19.65 -9.26
C GLN A 90 0.30 -19.18 -7.80
N GLY A 91 -0.82 -18.55 -7.40
CA GLY A 91 -0.99 -18.06 -6.03
C GLY A 91 -0.12 -16.83 -5.72
N LEU A 92 0.30 -16.08 -6.73
CA LEU A 92 1.30 -15.02 -6.59
C LEU A 92 0.71 -13.60 -6.50
N GLY A 93 -0.62 -13.46 -6.56
CA GLY A 93 -1.32 -12.20 -6.34
C GLY A 93 -1.99 -11.64 -7.60
N VAL A 94 -2.92 -10.71 -7.37
CA VAL A 94 -3.74 -10.10 -8.43
C VAL A 94 -4.01 -8.62 -8.16
N ILE A 95 -4.23 -7.84 -9.22
CA ILE A 95 -4.88 -6.54 -9.13
C ILE A 95 -6.38 -6.74 -9.34
N ILE A 96 -7.17 -6.18 -8.45
CA ILE A 96 -8.63 -6.26 -8.47
C ILE A 96 -9.26 -4.88 -8.68
N GLU A 97 -10.47 -4.91 -9.20
CA GLU A 97 -11.38 -3.78 -9.27
C GLU A 97 -12.69 -4.16 -8.57
N TYR A 98 -13.25 -3.24 -7.81
CA TYR A 98 -14.57 -3.33 -7.25
C TYR A 98 -15.37 -2.07 -7.60
N ASP A 99 -16.54 -2.27 -8.20
CA ASP A 99 -17.49 -1.22 -8.52
C ASP A 99 -18.55 -1.12 -7.41
N PRO A 100 -18.52 -0.07 -6.56
CA PRO A 100 -19.47 0.09 -5.47
C PRO A 100 -20.90 0.41 -5.93
N ALA A 101 -21.09 0.89 -7.16
CA ALA A 101 -22.41 1.21 -7.70
C ALA A 101 -23.16 -0.05 -8.15
N THR A 102 -22.43 -1.01 -8.73
CA THR A 102 -23.02 -2.27 -9.24
C THR A 102 -22.76 -3.47 -8.33
N ASN A 103 -21.92 -3.31 -7.30
CA ASN A 103 -21.45 -4.38 -6.41
C ASN A 103 -20.71 -5.49 -7.18
N ILE A 104 -20.04 -5.14 -8.28
CA ILE A 104 -19.30 -6.08 -9.14
C ILE A 104 -17.83 -6.07 -8.77
N TYR A 105 -17.28 -7.28 -8.61
CA TYR A 105 -15.85 -7.53 -8.47
C TYR A 105 -15.27 -8.02 -9.80
N THR A 106 -14.08 -7.57 -10.17
CA THR A 106 -13.38 -8.00 -11.38
C THR A 106 -11.88 -8.18 -11.11
N LYS A 107 -11.33 -9.35 -11.44
CA LYS A 107 -9.86 -9.53 -11.52
C LYS A 107 -9.36 -8.78 -12.75
N ARG A 108 -8.44 -7.83 -12.56
CA ARG A 108 -7.92 -6.98 -13.63
C ARG A 108 -6.61 -7.47 -14.22
N ALA A 109 -5.74 -8.02 -13.39
CA ALA A 109 -4.46 -8.57 -13.81
C ALA A 109 -3.91 -9.56 -12.78
N ASP A 110 -3.14 -10.54 -13.24
CA ASP A 110 -2.27 -11.34 -12.39
C ASP A 110 -0.92 -10.62 -12.26
N VAL A 111 -0.34 -10.56 -11.05
CA VAL A 111 0.96 -9.90 -10.82
C VAL A 111 2.13 -10.90 -10.74
N TYR A 112 1.89 -12.16 -11.12
CA TYR A 112 2.82 -13.27 -10.97
C TYR A 112 4.20 -13.02 -11.61
N GLU A 113 4.24 -12.33 -12.76
CA GLU A 113 5.50 -12.01 -13.48
C GLU A 113 6.40 -11.05 -12.71
N LEU A 114 5.85 -10.37 -11.70
CA LEU A 114 6.53 -9.35 -10.92
C LEU A 114 7.03 -9.88 -9.58
N THR A 115 6.54 -11.04 -9.13
CA THR A 115 6.62 -11.47 -7.73
C THR A 115 7.39 -12.77 -7.54
N GLY A 116 8.15 -12.84 -6.44
CA GLY A 116 8.63 -14.10 -5.88
C GLY A 116 7.78 -14.61 -4.69
N ASP A 117 7.13 -13.70 -3.94
CA ASP A 117 6.32 -14.05 -2.75
C ASP A 117 5.40 -12.90 -2.30
N GLY A 118 4.47 -12.48 -3.18
CA GLY A 118 3.32 -11.64 -2.83
C GLY A 118 3.50 -10.11 -2.93
N ALA A 119 2.41 -9.44 -3.30
CA ALA A 119 2.31 -7.99 -3.35
C ALA A 119 1.78 -7.41 -2.02
N ASN A 120 2.58 -6.59 -1.34
CA ASN A 120 2.30 -6.11 0.02
C ASN A 120 2.16 -4.59 0.13
N SER A 121 1.74 -3.87 -0.91
CA SER A 121 1.67 -2.41 -0.83
C SER A 121 0.43 -1.84 -1.48
N ALA A 122 -0.15 -0.83 -0.82
CA ALA A 122 -1.22 -0.03 -1.39
C ALA A 122 -0.73 0.68 -2.66
N MET A 123 -1.67 0.94 -3.58
CA MET A 123 -1.41 1.72 -4.79
C MET A 123 -1.80 3.19 -4.59
N VAL A 124 -1.19 4.08 -5.37
CA VAL A 124 -1.55 5.50 -5.44
C VAL A 124 -1.93 5.90 -6.85
N VAL A 125 -2.83 6.87 -6.99
CA VAL A 125 -3.19 7.43 -8.30
C VAL A 125 -2.19 8.52 -8.68
N TYR A 126 -1.56 8.40 -9.85
CA TYR A 126 -0.82 9.50 -10.46
C TYR A 126 -1.10 9.54 -11.97
N GLY A 127 -1.58 10.68 -12.44
CA GLY A 127 -2.14 10.81 -13.79
C GLY A 127 -3.31 9.84 -13.97
N ASN A 128 -3.29 9.05 -15.05
CA ASN A 128 -4.34 8.07 -15.37
C ASN A 128 -3.96 6.63 -15.00
N LYS A 129 -2.98 6.46 -14.10
CA LYS A 129 -2.38 5.17 -13.74
C LYS A 129 -2.39 4.98 -12.23
N LEU A 130 -2.39 3.71 -11.83
CA LEU A 130 -2.21 3.29 -10.44
C LEU A 130 -0.77 2.83 -10.26
N TRP A 131 -0.05 3.46 -9.35
CA TRP A 131 1.36 3.16 -9.08
C TRP A 131 1.48 2.39 -7.80
N GLY A 132 2.33 1.37 -7.80
CA GLY A 132 2.50 0.48 -6.67
C GLY A 132 3.90 -0.08 -6.59
N THR A 133 4.17 -0.73 -5.47
CA THR A 133 5.40 -1.49 -5.25
C THR A 133 5.07 -2.94 -4.96
N ILE A 134 5.99 -3.81 -5.31
CA ILE A 134 5.98 -5.22 -4.92
C ILE A 134 7.26 -5.45 -4.13
N SER A 135 7.11 -5.90 -2.89
CA SER A 135 8.24 -6.02 -1.96
C SER A 135 9.22 -7.09 -2.41
N LYS A 136 8.74 -8.27 -2.87
CA LYS A 136 9.61 -9.39 -3.26
C LYS A 136 9.37 -9.82 -4.71
N GLY A 137 10.45 -9.94 -5.46
CA GLY A 137 10.42 -10.28 -6.88
C GLY A 137 11.31 -9.34 -7.68
N GLY A 138 11.02 -9.18 -8.96
CA GLY A 138 11.90 -8.49 -9.90
C GLY A 138 13.21 -9.24 -10.16
N THR A 139 14.13 -8.61 -10.88
CA THR A 139 15.36 -9.24 -11.39
C THR A 139 16.33 -9.70 -10.30
N THR A 140 16.27 -9.10 -9.11
CA THR A 140 17.17 -9.38 -7.98
C THR A 140 16.46 -10.00 -6.79
N GLY A 141 15.14 -10.18 -6.86
CA GLY A 141 14.31 -10.57 -5.71
C GLY A 141 14.04 -9.44 -4.71
N ALA A 142 14.66 -8.26 -4.87
CA ALA A 142 14.54 -7.13 -3.93
C ALA A 142 13.30 -6.25 -4.13
N GLY A 143 12.44 -6.59 -5.10
CA GLY A 143 11.17 -5.91 -5.35
C GLY A 143 11.19 -4.98 -6.58
N VAL A 144 10.00 -4.46 -6.92
CA VAL A 144 9.80 -3.58 -8.08
C VAL A 144 8.88 -2.40 -7.77
N LEU A 145 9.06 -1.30 -8.50
CA LEU A 145 8.07 -0.23 -8.66
C LEU A 145 7.44 -0.36 -10.05
N PHE A 146 6.11 -0.33 -10.08
CA PHE A 146 5.34 -0.53 -11.31
C PHE A 146 4.17 0.46 -11.40
N ASP A 147 3.64 0.60 -12.62
CA ASP A 147 2.32 1.18 -12.84
C ASP A 147 1.36 0.16 -13.44
N PHE A 148 0.08 0.33 -13.15
CA PHE A 148 -1.03 -0.37 -13.77
C PHE A 148 -1.92 0.67 -14.47
N ASN A 149 -2.25 0.41 -15.73
CA ASN A 149 -3.18 1.20 -16.51
C ASN A 149 -4.60 0.61 -16.43
N PRO A 150 -5.55 1.25 -15.72
CA PRO A 150 -6.90 0.71 -15.58
C PRO A 150 -7.72 0.70 -16.87
N ALA A 151 -7.32 1.40 -17.93
CA ALA A 151 -8.01 1.36 -19.21
C ALA A 151 -7.60 0.14 -20.04
N SER A 152 -6.30 -0.18 -20.08
CA SER A 152 -5.78 -1.30 -20.90
C SER A 152 -5.59 -2.60 -20.11
N GLY A 153 -5.55 -2.55 -18.78
CA GLY A 153 -5.21 -3.70 -17.95
C GLY A 153 -3.71 -4.03 -17.94
N VAL A 154 -2.87 -3.19 -18.53
CA VAL A 154 -1.42 -3.43 -18.65
C VAL A 154 -0.69 -3.02 -17.38
N ILE A 155 0.24 -3.88 -16.94
CA ILE A 155 1.22 -3.55 -15.90
C ILE A 155 2.57 -3.24 -16.56
N THR A 156 3.26 -2.20 -16.10
CA THR A 156 4.60 -1.81 -16.57
C THR A 156 5.54 -1.65 -15.38
N VAL A 157 6.66 -2.37 -15.39
CA VAL A 157 7.74 -2.20 -14.41
C VAL A 157 8.61 -1.03 -14.81
N HIS A 158 8.86 -0.13 -13.86
CA HIS A 158 9.70 1.05 -14.06
C HIS A 158 11.05 0.96 -13.36
N TYR A 159 11.10 0.26 -12.22
CA TYR A 159 12.32 0.14 -11.45
C TYR A 159 12.42 -1.21 -10.77
N ASN A 160 13.58 -1.86 -10.90
CA ASN A 160 13.95 -3.05 -10.14
C ASN A 160 14.87 -2.61 -9.00
N PHE A 161 14.44 -2.88 -7.77
CA PHE A 161 15.23 -2.57 -6.59
C PHE A 161 16.45 -3.51 -6.47
N THR A 162 17.43 -3.10 -5.68
CA THR A 162 18.65 -3.87 -5.39
C THR A 162 19.03 -3.60 -3.95
N THR A 163 19.76 -4.52 -3.31
CA THR A 163 20.19 -4.32 -1.92
C THR A 163 20.96 -3.00 -1.71
N ALA A 164 21.72 -2.53 -2.71
CA ALA A 164 22.45 -1.26 -2.63
C ALA A 164 21.54 -0.01 -2.70
N ASN A 165 20.44 -0.09 -3.44
CA ASN A 165 19.49 1.01 -3.66
C ASN A 165 18.22 0.87 -2.82
N GLY A 166 18.23 0.01 -1.81
CA GLY A 166 17.06 -0.33 -1.00
C GLY A 166 16.33 -1.57 -1.55
N ALA A 167 15.79 -2.37 -0.64
CA ALA A 167 15.14 -3.64 -0.90
C ALA A 167 13.85 -3.76 -0.08
N TYR A 168 12.87 -4.47 -0.64
CA TYR A 168 11.53 -4.60 -0.07
C TYR A 168 10.84 -3.24 0.02
N PRO A 169 10.55 -2.62 -1.15
CA PRO A 169 9.85 -1.34 -1.20
C PRO A 169 8.43 -1.46 -0.65
N GLU A 170 8.05 -0.48 0.15
CA GLU A 170 6.77 -0.43 0.85
C GLU A 170 6.18 0.97 0.79
N ASN A 171 4.87 1.02 0.52
CA ASN A 171 4.05 2.23 0.46
C ASN A 171 4.54 3.28 -0.56
N LEU A 172 3.59 4.01 -1.13
CA LEU A 172 3.88 5.16 -1.97
C LEU A 172 3.00 6.33 -1.55
N ILE A 173 3.50 7.54 -1.77
CA ILE A 173 2.71 8.76 -1.74
C ILE A 173 3.05 9.59 -2.98
N VAL A 174 2.05 10.27 -3.52
CA VAL A 174 2.26 11.31 -4.53
C VAL A 174 2.45 12.65 -3.83
N PHE A 175 3.55 13.33 -4.14
CA PHE A 175 3.81 14.67 -3.65
C PHE A 175 4.57 15.48 -4.70
N ASN A 176 4.19 16.74 -4.95
CA ASN A 176 4.82 17.62 -5.94
C ASN A 176 5.10 16.94 -7.30
N ASN A 177 4.10 16.20 -7.81
CA ASN A 177 4.16 15.44 -9.07
C ASN A 177 5.17 14.29 -9.14
N LYS A 178 5.72 13.86 -8.01
CA LYS A 178 6.63 12.71 -7.91
C LYS A 178 6.06 11.65 -6.95
N LEU A 179 6.63 10.46 -7.03
CA LEU A 179 6.33 9.37 -6.11
C LEU A 179 7.41 9.30 -5.05
N TYR A 180 7.02 9.23 -3.79
CA TYR A 180 7.91 9.02 -2.67
C TYR A 180 7.53 7.73 -1.97
N GLY A 181 8.54 6.96 -1.58
CA GLY A 181 8.38 5.69 -0.90
C GLY A 181 9.61 5.37 -0.07
N PHE A 182 9.54 4.26 0.64
CA PHE A 182 10.67 3.76 1.39
C PHE A 182 10.86 2.27 1.13
N THR A 183 12.02 1.77 1.53
CA THR A 183 12.31 0.34 1.55
C THR A 183 12.57 -0.07 2.98
N SER A 184 12.08 -1.24 3.40
CA SER A 184 12.33 -1.70 4.77
C SER A 184 13.74 -2.26 4.94
N HIS A 185 14.43 -2.64 3.86
CA HIS A 185 15.77 -3.21 3.91
C HIS A 185 16.69 -2.60 2.85
N GLY A 186 17.97 -2.99 2.86
CA GLY A 186 18.97 -2.52 1.91
C GLY A 186 19.50 -1.13 2.24
N GLY A 187 20.11 -0.47 1.26
CA GLY A 187 20.87 0.77 1.48
C GLY A 187 22.26 0.51 2.06
N ALA A 188 22.91 1.57 2.53
CA ALA A 188 24.32 1.54 2.94
C ALA A 188 24.63 0.52 4.05
N ILE A 189 23.71 0.35 5.01
CA ILE A 189 23.89 -0.55 6.17
C ILE A 189 22.77 -1.60 6.32
N GLY A 190 21.82 -1.65 5.38
CA GLY A 190 20.75 -2.65 5.38
C GLY A 190 19.43 -2.22 6.04
N ASP A 191 19.36 -1.03 6.62
CA ASP A 191 18.21 -0.52 7.40
C ASP A 191 17.11 0.15 6.55
N GLY A 192 17.26 0.18 5.23
CA GLY A 192 16.30 0.78 4.31
C GLY A 192 16.71 2.14 3.76
N VAL A 193 15.93 2.63 2.81
CA VAL A 193 16.14 3.94 2.19
C VAL A 193 14.82 4.67 2.00
N ILE A 194 14.86 6.00 1.97
CA ILE A 194 13.80 6.82 1.36
C ILE A 194 14.20 7.11 -0.07
N PHE A 195 13.24 6.94 -0.96
CA PHE A 195 13.43 7.19 -2.37
C PHE A 195 12.36 8.12 -2.93
N GLU A 196 12.74 8.74 -4.03
CA GLU A 196 11.89 9.50 -4.93
C GLU A 196 11.92 8.82 -6.30
N PHE A 197 10.80 8.82 -6.98
CA PHE A 197 10.70 8.41 -8.36
C PHE A 197 9.96 9.48 -9.17
N ASP A 198 10.57 9.91 -10.27
CA ASP A 198 10.00 10.82 -11.26
C ASP A 198 9.31 10.00 -12.36
N PRO A 199 7.97 9.96 -12.40
CA PRO A 199 7.22 9.19 -13.39
C PRO A 199 7.26 9.77 -14.81
N VAL A 200 7.67 11.04 -14.99
CA VAL A 200 7.80 11.65 -16.32
C VAL A 200 9.16 11.30 -16.92
N GLY A 201 10.23 11.44 -16.13
CA GLY A 201 11.58 11.11 -16.55
C GLY A 201 11.91 9.61 -16.50
N ASN A 202 11.09 8.81 -15.80
CA ASN A 202 11.41 7.44 -15.40
C ASN A 202 12.72 7.36 -14.59
N ILE A 203 12.89 8.26 -13.62
CA ILE A 203 14.14 8.41 -12.85
C ILE A 203 13.90 8.05 -11.39
N TYR A 204 14.63 7.05 -10.91
CA TYR A 204 14.74 6.73 -9.50
C TYR A 204 15.88 7.54 -8.84
N THR A 205 15.62 8.10 -7.66
CA THR A 205 16.63 8.77 -6.84
C THR A 205 16.57 8.26 -5.40
N LYS A 206 17.68 7.71 -4.90
CA LYS A 206 17.83 7.44 -3.47
C LYS A 206 18.05 8.78 -2.74
N LYS A 207 17.12 9.15 -1.88
CA LYS A 207 17.13 10.46 -1.19
C LYS A 207 17.84 10.38 0.16
N LYS A 208 17.69 9.26 0.88
CA LYS A 208 18.29 9.09 2.19
C LYS A 208 18.50 7.60 2.51
N ASP A 209 19.69 7.23 2.96
CA ASP A 209 19.92 5.96 3.65
C ASP A 209 19.46 6.09 5.12
N LEU A 210 18.70 5.10 5.57
CA LEU A 210 18.22 5.03 6.95
C LEU A 210 19.24 4.33 7.85
N ASN A 211 19.25 4.69 9.13
CA ASN A 211 20.07 4.11 10.17
C ASN A 211 19.49 4.36 11.56
N ASP A 212 19.87 3.49 12.50
CA ASP A 212 19.47 3.55 13.90
C ASP A 212 19.89 4.84 14.63
N GLU A 213 20.95 5.53 14.21
CA GLU A 213 21.52 6.65 14.99
C GLU A 213 20.88 8.00 14.70
N THR A 214 20.37 8.23 13.49
CA THR A 214 19.99 9.58 13.03
C THR A 214 18.64 9.66 12.33
N THR A 215 18.11 8.54 11.82
CA THR A 215 16.84 8.55 11.07
C THR A 215 15.83 7.53 11.59
N GLY A 216 16.24 6.65 12.51
CA GLY A 216 15.57 5.39 12.79
C GLY A 216 15.63 4.41 11.61
N ARG A 217 15.16 3.19 11.83
CA ARG A 217 15.14 2.09 10.83
C ARG A 217 13.74 1.52 10.66
N PHE A 218 13.54 0.69 9.63
CA PHE A 218 12.26 0.02 9.37
C PHE A 218 11.07 1.00 9.45
N PRO A 219 10.99 1.96 8.51
CA PRO A 219 9.79 2.78 8.36
C PRO A 219 8.56 1.87 8.31
N GLU A 220 7.65 2.06 9.26
CA GLU A 220 6.41 1.31 9.39
C GLU A 220 5.25 2.29 9.29
N GLY A 221 4.34 2.05 8.35
CA GLY A 221 3.25 2.98 8.03
C GLY A 221 3.58 3.93 6.87
N GLY A 222 2.56 4.38 6.17
CA GLY A 222 2.72 5.23 4.98
C GLY A 222 3.27 6.62 5.29
N PHE A 223 3.66 7.35 4.23
CA PHE A 223 3.93 8.78 4.34
C PHE A 223 2.65 9.59 4.51
N VAL A 224 2.75 10.72 5.20
CA VAL A 224 1.72 11.76 5.28
C VAL A 224 2.32 13.08 4.82
N ALA A 225 1.67 13.76 3.88
CA ALA A 225 2.05 15.11 3.48
C ALA A 225 1.39 16.14 4.40
N TYR A 226 2.19 17.00 5.04
CA TYR A 226 1.68 18.08 5.89
C TYR A 226 2.66 19.27 5.90
N ASN A 227 2.12 20.48 5.68
CA ASN A 227 2.87 21.74 5.62
C ASN A 227 4.08 21.69 4.66
N GLY A 228 3.89 21.14 3.46
CA GLY A 228 4.92 21.07 2.43
C GLY A 228 5.99 20.00 2.67
N LYS A 229 5.87 19.20 3.73
CA LYS A 229 6.81 18.13 4.08
C LYS A 229 6.15 16.77 4.06
N LEU A 230 6.95 15.74 3.86
CA LEU A 230 6.54 14.35 4.02
C LEU A 230 6.94 13.86 5.41
N TRP A 231 6.02 13.17 6.08
CA TRP A 231 6.20 12.65 7.43
C TRP A 231 5.99 11.15 7.41
N THR A 232 6.84 10.40 8.09
CA THR A 232 6.68 8.94 8.29
C THR A 232 7.17 8.56 9.69
N ALA A 233 6.76 7.40 10.16
CA ALA A 233 7.23 6.83 11.41
C ALA A 233 8.20 5.67 11.13
N THR A 234 9.30 5.61 11.87
CA THR A 234 10.27 4.50 11.83
C THR A 234 10.36 3.83 13.19
N ARG A 235 10.87 2.60 13.26
CA ARG A 235 11.16 1.92 14.53
C ARG A 235 12.53 2.32 15.11
N ASP A 236 12.68 2.11 16.43
CA ASP A 236 13.93 2.34 17.19
C ASP A 236 14.46 1.05 17.82
N SER A 237 15.77 1.03 18.13
CA SER A 237 16.34 0.06 19.07
C SER A 237 17.38 0.55 20.08
N LYS A 238 17.65 1.86 20.32
CA LYS A 238 18.59 2.27 21.41
C LYS A 238 18.33 3.59 22.20
N GLY A 239 17.09 4.05 22.37
CA GLY A 239 16.73 5.02 23.42
C GLY A 239 16.11 4.38 24.69
N PRO A 240 16.18 5.00 25.89
CA PRO A 240 15.57 4.47 27.12
C PRO A 240 14.02 4.42 27.09
N LEU A 241 13.42 4.90 26.01
CA LEU A 241 12.02 4.72 25.65
C LEU A 241 12.00 4.10 24.25
N THR A 242 11.56 2.85 24.15
CA THR A 242 11.38 2.05 22.92
C THR A 242 10.28 2.63 22.02
N GLY A 243 10.41 3.87 21.57
CA GLY A 243 9.42 4.61 20.78
C GLY A 243 9.98 4.97 19.40
N GLY A 244 9.20 4.75 18.35
CA GLY A 244 9.60 5.06 16.98
C GLY A 244 9.93 6.54 16.73
N TYR A 245 10.67 6.84 15.67
CA TYR A 245 10.99 8.22 15.26
C TYR A 245 9.95 8.73 14.26
N ILE A 246 9.50 9.97 14.42
CA ILE A 246 8.81 10.69 13.35
C ILE A 246 9.87 11.37 12.50
N LEU A 247 10.02 10.90 11.26
CA LEU A 247 10.92 11.48 10.29
C LEU A 247 10.15 12.45 9.39
N SER A 248 10.59 13.70 9.34
CA SER A 248 10.18 14.65 8.31
C SER A 248 11.22 14.69 7.19
N TYR A 249 10.77 14.52 5.96
CA TYR A 249 11.56 14.71 4.76
C TYR A 249 11.09 16.00 4.05
N ASP A 250 12.05 16.89 3.75
CA ASP A 250 11.83 18.12 3.00
C ASP A 250 12.19 17.84 1.52
N PRO A 251 11.22 17.77 0.60
CA PRO A 251 11.41 17.16 -0.72
C PRO A 251 12.40 17.82 -1.68
#